data_AF-A0A949DWV5-F1
#
_entry.id   AF-A0A949DWV5-F1
#
_cell.length_a   1.000
_cell.length_b   1.000
_cell.length_c   1.000
_cell.angle_alpha   90.00
_cell.angle_beta   90.00
_cell.angle_gamma   90.00
#
_symmetry.space_group_name_H-M   'P 1'
#
loop_
_entity.id
_entity.type
_entity.pdbx_description
1 polymer ?
#
loop_
_entity_poly.entity_id
_entity_poly.type
_entity_poly.pdbx_seq_one_letter_code
_entity_poly.pdbx_strand_id
1 'polypeptide(L)'
;EAISFLTEHNVGIGISLDAPEAAIADNLRKNWHGTGAFDSVVKVMDKLATYPAFNVITTVTSMNVHTLPQMADFYHDHGVKTVMFNPVRCTQEGGKKLKPSNHTMTEYFCKALDRTYELYSKTGQKLVIANFANVLMGIAGPTGRKLMCDISPCGGGRCFFALSALGGVFPCSEFIGFPEYQGGNLFQDDLDVILKTRPFEEITTRTVENIEPCANCAIRHFCGAPCPAEIKMFSGTLNAPSPYCEFYEEQVRYAFRVIGQGLEDAYMWDGWREDTEETFNLN
;
A
#
# COMPACT_ATOMS: atom_id res chain seq x y z
N GLU A 1 -17.86 7.80 -21.13
CA GLU A 1 -16.67 8.25 -21.86
C GLU A 1 -15.38 7.86 -21.12
N ALA A 2 -15.02 8.49 -20.00
CA ALA A 2 -13.75 8.17 -19.31
C ALA A 2 -13.60 6.69 -18.92
N ILE A 3 -14.63 6.07 -18.33
CA ILE A 3 -14.61 4.62 -18.02
C ILE A 3 -14.36 3.81 -19.30
N SER A 4 -15.13 4.05 -20.36
CA SER A 4 -15.02 3.35 -21.65
C SER A 4 -13.60 3.45 -22.20
N PHE A 5 -13.05 4.67 -22.27
CA PHE A 5 -11.68 4.91 -22.74
C PHE A 5 -10.65 4.10 -21.93
N LEU A 6 -10.70 4.17 -20.60
CA LEU A 6 -9.73 3.47 -19.74
C LEU A 6 -9.86 1.94 -19.88
N THR A 7 -11.08 1.41 -19.95
CA THR A 7 -11.31 -0.03 -20.07
C THR A 7 -10.97 -0.57 -21.46
N GLU A 8 -11.24 0.18 -22.54
CA GLU A 8 -10.88 -0.20 -23.91
C GLU A 8 -9.36 -0.25 -24.11
N HIS A 9 -8.62 0.54 -23.32
CA HIS A 9 -7.16 0.56 -23.32
C HIS A 9 -6.52 -0.33 -22.24
N ASN A 10 -7.29 -1.18 -21.54
CA ASN A 10 -6.81 -2.09 -20.49
C ASN A 10 -6.02 -1.39 -19.37
N VAL A 11 -6.39 -0.15 -19.04
CA VAL A 11 -5.73 0.62 -17.98
C VAL A 11 -6.16 0.11 -16.61
N GLY A 12 -5.22 -0.05 -15.68
CA GLY A 12 -5.55 -0.33 -14.28
C GLY A 12 -6.24 0.87 -13.62
N ILE A 13 -7.39 0.66 -12.97
CA ILE A 13 -8.19 1.73 -12.37
C ILE A 13 -8.24 1.52 -10.85
N GLY A 14 -7.64 2.47 -10.13
CA GLY A 14 -7.78 2.58 -8.67
C GLY A 14 -8.74 3.69 -8.29
N ILE A 15 -9.83 3.34 -7.62
CA ILE A 15 -10.78 4.30 -7.06
C ILE A 15 -10.52 4.42 -5.56
N SER A 16 -10.50 5.64 -5.06
CA SER A 16 -10.28 5.84 -3.64
C SER A 16 -11.57 6.01 -2.87
N LEU A 17 -11.71 5.26 -1.78
CA LEU A 17 -12.84 5.35 -0.85
C LEU A 17 -12.35 5.03 0.56
N ASP A 18 -12.69 5.90 1.53
CA ASP A 18 -12.08 5.88 2.87
C ASP A 18 -13.07 5.52 3.99
N ALA A 19 -14.33 5.19 3.68
CA ALA A 19 -15.28 4.64 4.65
C ALA A 19 -16.48 4.01 3.91
N PRO A 20 -17.19 3.05 4.53
CA PRO A 20 -18.47 2.56 4.00
C PRO A 20 -19.62 3.56 4.28
N GLU A 21 -19.41 4.50 5.20
CA GLU A 21 -20.38 5.52 5.58
C GLU A 21 -20.03 6.87 4.93
N ALA A 22 -21.00 7.46 4.22
CA ALA A 22 -20.84 8.76 3.56
C ALA A 22 -20.33 9.84 4.51
N ALA A 23 -20.87 9.93 5.73
CA ALA A 23 -20.48 10.94 6.71
C ALA A 23 -18.97 10.91 7.05
N ILE A 24 -18.36 9.72 7.08
CA ILE A 24 -16.93 9.57 7.36
C ILE A 24 -16.12 9.78 6.08
N ALA A 25 -16.53 9.14 4.97
CA ALA A 25 -15.83 9.21 3.69
C ALA A 25 -15.78 10.65 3.15
N ASP A 26 -16.90 11.34 3.16
CA ASP A 26 -17.02 12.73 2.70
C ASP A 26 -16.30 13.70 3.64
N ASN A 27 -16.18 13.37 4.93
CA ASN A 27 -15.39 14.18 5.82
C ASN A 27 -13.89 14.09 5.51
N LEU A 28 -13.41 12.91 5.12
CA LEU A 28 -12.02 12.66 4.75
C LEU A 28 -11.69 13.14 3.32
N ARG A 29 -12.66 13.12 2.39
CA ARG A 29 -12.47 13.45 0.97
C ARG A 29 -13.42 14.53 0.48
N LYS A 30 -13.08 15.79 0.80
CA LYS A 30 -13.81 16.97 0.34
C LYS A 30 -13.19 17.54 -0.93
N ASN A 31 -14.02 18.00 -1.85
CA ASN A 31 -13.58 18.85 -2.95
C ASN A 31 -13.29 20.29 -2.45
N TRP A 32 -12.88 21.18 -3.36
CA TRP A 32 -12.54 22.56 -3.03
C TRP A 32 -13.73 23.40 -2.53
N HIS A 33 -14.96 22.93 -2.76
CA HIS A 33 -16.20 23.51 -2.26
C HIS A 33 -16.67 22.88 -0.94
N GLY A 34 -15.90 21.97 -0.36
CA GLY A 34 -16.24 21.27 0.89
C GLY A 34 -17.25 20.13 0.74
N THR A 35 -17.67 19.81 -0.49
CA THR A 35 -18.62 18.73 -0.77
C THR A 35 -17.88 17.40 -0.87
N GLY A 36 -18.49 16.36 -0.31
CA GLY A 36 -18.03 14.99 -0.43
C GLY A 36 -18.24 14.38 -1.81
N ALA A 37 -17.77 13.15 -1.98
CA ALA A 37 -17.80 12.42 -3.25
C ALA A 37 -18.32 10.98 -3.12
N PHE A 38 -18.73 10.54 -1.92
CA PHE A 38 -19.11 9.16 -1.62
C PHE A 38 -20.10 8.57 -2.64
N ASP A 39 -21.26 9.20 -2.82
CA ASP A 39 -22.31 8.69 -3.72
C ASP A 39 -21.83 8.57 -5.17
N SER A 40 -20.96 9.49 -5.61
CA SER A 40 -20.42 9.46 -6.97
C SER A 40 -19.38 8.35 -7.12
N VAL A 41 -18.54 8.15 -6.10
CA VAL A 41 -17.54 7.10 -6.03
C VAL A 41 -18.19 5.72 -6.05
N VAL A 42 -19.23 5.49 -5.24
CA VAL A 42 -19.96 4.21 -5.20
C VAL A 42 -20.57 3.88 -6.56
N LYS A 43 -21.23 4.85 -7.22
CA LYS A 43 -21.77 4.65 -8.57
C LYS A 43 -20.71 4.30 -9.62
N VAL A 44 -19.47 4.77 -9.46
CA VAL A 44 -18.36 4.44 -10.36
C VAL A 44 -17.82 3.04 -10.03
N MET A 45 -17.71 2.71 -8.73
CA MET A 45 -17.31 1.38 -8.26
C MET A 45 -18.25 0.29 -8.81
N ASP A 46 -19.57 0.48 -8.73
CA ASP A 46 -20.55 -0.47 -9.28
C ASP A 46 -20.37 -0.72 -10.78
N LYS A 47 -20.06 0.33 -11.54
CA LYS A 47 -19.82 0.24 -12.99
C LYS A 47 -18.53 -0.49 -13.32
N LEU A 48 -17.56 -0.49 -12.41
CA LEU A 48 -16.24 -1.10 -12.58
C LEU A 48 -16.12 -2.50 -11.94
N ALA A 49 -17.12 -2.96 -11.17
CA ALA A 49 -17.07 -4.20 -10.42
C ALA A 49 -16.69 -5.44 -11.27
N THR A 50 -17.07 -5.45 -12.54
CA THR A 50 -16.74 -6.55 -13.47
C THR A 50 -15.43 -6.37 -14.23
N TYR A 51 -14.80 -5.20 -14.15
CA TYR A 51 -13.56 -4.91 -14.84
C TYR A 51 -12.38 -5.53 -14.08
N PRO A 52 -11.56 -6.41 -14.70
CA PRO A 52 -10.56 -7.20 -13.98
C PRO A 52 -9.42 -6.38 -13.37
N ALA A 53 -9.09 -5.22 -13.97
CA ALA A 53 -8.03 -4.34 -13.49
C ALA A 53 -8.55 -3.19 -12.62
N PHE A 54 -9.67 -3.43 -11.91
CA PHE A 54 -10.25 -2.49 -10.95
C PHE A 54 -9.86 -2.83 -9.51
N ASN A 55 -9.43 -1.82 -8.73
CA ASN A 55 -9.22 -1.95 -7.30
C ASN A 55 -9.69 -0.71 -6.51
N VAL A 56 -9.89 -0.90 -5.21
CA VAL A 56 -10.20 0.19 -4.28
C VAL A 56 -8.99 0.50 -3.40
N ILE A 57 -8.69 1.78 -3.21
CA ILE A 57 -7.60 2.25 -2.34
C ILE A 57 -8.20 3.05 -1.19
N THR A 58 -8.02 2.55 0.02
CA THR A 58 -8.47 3.17 1.26
C THR A 58 -7.25 3.68 2.04
N THR A 59 -7.28 4.96 2.40
CA THR A 59 -6.33 5.55 3.34
C THR A 59 -6.86 5.38 4.75
N VAL A 60 -6.16 4.59 5.57
CA VAL A 60 -6.55 4.28 6.95
C VAL A 60 -5.98 5.32 7.91
N THR A 61 -6.89 6.01 8.59
CA THR A 61 -6.65 7.07 9.56
C THR A 61 -7.27 6.71 10.91
N SER A 62 -6.98 7.48 11.95
CA SER A 62 -7.66 7.41 13.25
C SER A 62 -9.17 7.60 13.16
N MET A 63 -9.68 8.22 12.08
CA MET A 63 -11.10 8.48 11.88
C MET A 63 -11.88 7.30 11.31
N ASN A 64 -11.24 6.39 10.57
CA ASN A 64 -11.92 5.29 9.87
C ASN A 64 -11.38 3.90 10.20
N VAL A 65 -10.26 3.78 10.92
CA VAL A 65 -9.63 2.48 11.23
C VAL A 65 -10.59 1.49 11.88
N HIS A 66 -11.54 1.96 12.70
CA HIS A 66 -12.52 1.10 13.37
C HIS A 66 -13.58 0.51 12.43
N THR A 67 -13.65 1.01 11.18
CA THR A 67 -14.61 0.59 10.16
C THR A 67 -14.05 -0.42 9.16
N LEU A 68 -12.77 -0.83 9.28
CA LEU A 68 -12.15 -1.74 8.29
C LEU A 68 -12.91 -3.06 8.07
N PRO A 69 -13.46 -3.73 9.10
CA PRO A 69 -14.28 -4.92 8.87
C PRO A 69 -15.55 -4.62 8.07
N GLN A 70 -16.22 -3.50 8.36
CA GLN A 70 -17.40 -3.04 7.61
C GLN A 70 -17.04 -2.61 6.18
N MET A 71 -15.84 -2.09 5.95
CA MET A 71 -15.33 -1.85 4.60
C MET A 71 -15.16 -3.16 3.83
N ALA A 72 -14.67 -4.22 4.49
CA ALA A 72 -14.53 -5.52 3.85
C ALA A 72 -15.90 -6.05 3.38
N ASP A 73 -16.93 -5.94 4.24
CA ASP A 73 -18.31 -6.24 3.84
C ASP A 73 -18.79 -5.37 2.68
N PHE A 74 -18.65 -4.05 2.83
CA PHE A 74 -19.13 -3.10 1.84
C PHE A 74 -18.50 -3.32 0.46
N TYR A 75 -17.18 -3.49 0.38
CA TYR A 75 -16.48 -3.73 -0.87
C TYR A 75 -16.84 -5.09 -1.49
N HIS A 76 -17.00 -6.11 -0.65
CA HIS A 76 -17.45 -7.42 -1.10
C HIS A 76 -18.86 -7.36 -1.71
N ASP A 77 -19.80 -6.67 -1.05
CA ASP A 77 -21.18 -6.51 -1.53
C ASP A 77 -21.24 -5.75 -2.86
N HIS A 78 -20.29 -4.86 -3.14
CA HIS A 78 -20.18 -4.12 -4.42
C HIS A 78 -19.28 -4.85 -5.45
N GLY A 79 -18.90 -6.11 -5.19
CA GLY A 79 -18.15 -6.95 -6.13
C GLY A 79 -16.68 -6.57 -6.32
N VAL A 80 -16.09 -5.81 -5.39
CA VAL A 80 -14.67 -5.48 -5.42
C VAL A 80 -13.84 -6.73 -5.13
N LYS A 81 -12.86 -7.03 -5.98
CA LYS A 81 -11.98 -8.19 -5.83
C LYS A 81 -10.69 -7.88 -5.09
N THR A 82 -10.24 -6.62 -5.13
CA THR A 82 -8.97 -6.22 -4.56
C THR A 82 -9.06 -4.83 -3.95
N VAL A 83 -8.58 -4.73 -2.71
CA VAL A 83 -8.53 -3.48 -1.94
C VAL A 83 -7.14 -3.28 -1.34
N MET A 84 -6.76 -2.02 -1.15
CA MET A 84 -5.60 -1.63 -0.34
C MET A 84 -6.07 -0.87 0.90
N PHE A 85 -5.68 -1.34 2.08
CA PHE A 85 -5.85 -0.63 3.34
C PHE A 85 -4.52 -0.01 3.73
N ASN A 86 -4.20 1.13 3.12
CA ASN A 86 -2.93 1.83 3.31
C ASN A 86 -2.98 2.68 4.59
N PRO A 87 -2.13 2.44 5.62
CA PRO A 87 -1.99 3.39 6.71
C PRO A 87 -1.66 4.79 6.17
N VAL A 88 -2.31 5.82 6.70
CA VAL A 88 -2.05 7.20 6.32
C VAL A 88 -0.57 7.51 6.41
N ARG A 89 0.00 7.98 5.30
CA ARG A 89 1.41 8.32 5.24
C ARG A 89 1.67 9.59 6.03
N CYS A 90 2.62 9.53 6.95
CA CYS A 90 2.92 10.64 7.84
C CYS A 90 4.00 11.57 7.29
N THR A 91 3.97 11.80 5.98
CA THR A 91 4.87 12.70 5.25
C THR A 91 4.46 14.16 5.35
N GLN A 92 3.31 14.45 5.97
CA GLN A 92 2.84 15.79 6.30
C GLN A 92 2.23 15.83 7.71
N GLU A 93 2.15 17.02 8.31
CA GLU A 93 1.59 17.24 9.65
C GLU A 93 0.11 16.81 9.76
N GLY A 94 -0.68 16.97 8.69
CA GLY A 94 -2.05 16.46 8.66
C GLY A 94 -2.12 14.93 8.78
N GLY A 95 -1.24 14.22 8.05
CA GLY A 95 -1.14 12.76 8.12
C GLY A 95 -0.71 12.27 9.50
N LYS A 96 0.27 12.94 10.13
CA LYS A 96 0.70 12.64 11.50
C LYS A 96 -0.44 12.73 12.52
N LYS A 97 -1.28 13.78 12.43
CA LYS A 97 -2.43 13.97 13.33
C LYS A 97 -3.51 12.91 13.13
N LEU A 98 -3.61 12.36 11.92
CA LEU A 98 -4.57 11.33 11.54
C LEU A 98 -4.01 9.91 11.70
N LYS A 99 -2.77 9.73 12.17
CA LYS A 99 -2.19 8.41 12.39
C LYS A 99 -2.92 7.68 13.53
N PRO A 100 -3.48 6.48 13.31
CA PRO A 100 -3.93 5.63 14.40
C PRO A 100 -2.74 5.08 15.20
N SER A 101 -3.00 4.68 16.45
CA SER A 101 -2.01 3.92 17.22
C SER A 101 -1.68 2.60 16.51
N ASN A 102 -0.48 2.06 16.74
CA ASN A 102 -0.11 0.74 16.18
C ASN A 102 -1.09 -0.35 16.61
N HIS A 103 -1.41 -0.38 17.90
CA HIS A 103 -2.39 -1.32 18.46
C HIS A 103 -3.74 -1.24 17.73
N THR A 104 -4.32 -0.05 17.60
CA THR A 104 -5.61 0.14 16.92
C THR A 104 -5.52 -0.24 15.43
N MET A 105 -4.44 0.13 14.75
CA MET A 105 -4.22 -0.25 13.36
C MET A 105 -4.19 -1.77 13.20
N THR A 106 -3.38 -2.45 14.02
CA THR A 106 -3.27 -3.91 14.02
C THR A 106 -4.60 -4.59 14.29
N GLU A 107 -5.29 -4.18 15.35
CA GLU A 107 -6.53 -4.80 15.78
C GLU A 107 -7.56 -4.83 14.64
N TYR A 108 -7.85 -3.68 14.03
CA TYR A 108 -8.88 -3.59 13.01
C TYR A 108 -8.42 -4.09 11.64
N PHE A 109 -7.13 -4.01 11.32
CA PHE A 109 -6.60 -4.60 10.09
C PHE A 109 -6.69 -6.13 10.13
N CYS A 110 -6.33 -6.76 11.26
CA CYS A 110 -6.50 -8.19 11.46
C CYS A 110 -7.99 -8.59 11.44
N LYS A 111 -8.88 -7.82 12.08
CA LYS A 111 -10.33 -8.06 11.98
C LYS A 111 -10.85 -8.00 10.55
N ALA A 112 -10.32 -7.08 9.72
CA ALA A 112 -10.68 -7.01 8.32
C ALA A 112 -10.18 -8.24 7.54
N LEU A 113 -8.96 -8.72 7.82
CA LEU A 113 -8.44 -9.98 7.25
C LEU A 113 -9.31 -11.18 7.62
N ASP A 114 -9.62 -11.35 8.92
CA ASP A 114 -10.52 -12.40 9.40
C ASP A 114 -11.87 -12.32 8.66
N ARG A 115 -12.39 -11.10 8.50
CA ARG A 115 -13.66 -10.88 7.79
C ARG A 115 -13.60 -11.27 6.31
N THR A 116 -12.52 -10.94 5.59
CA THR A 116 -12.35 -11.35 4.19
C THR A 116 -12.33 -12.88 4.04
N TYR A 117 -11.72 -13.59 4.98
CA TYR A 117 -11.72 -15.05 5.00
C TYR A 117 -13.10 -15.64 5.29
N GLU A 118 -13.86 -15.06 6.22
CA GLU A 118 -15.24 -15.46 6.50
C GLU A 118 -16.15 -15.27 5.27
N LEU A 119 -16.01 -14.15 4.57
CA LEU A 119 -16.77 -13.85 3.35
C LEU A 119 -16.44 -14.86 2.25
N TYR A 120 -15.15 -15.14 2.03
CA TYR A 120 -14.71 -16.17 1.10
C TYR A 120 -15.26 -17.56 1.45
N SER A 121 -15.20 -17.95 2.73
CA SER A 121 -15.70 -19.26 3.20
C SER A 121 -17.20 -19.43 2.98
N LYS A 122 -17.98 -18.34 3.01
CA LYS A 122 -19.44 -18.37 2.83
C LYS A 122 -19.88 -18.27 1.37
N THR A 123 -19.15 -17.49 0.56
CA THR A 123 -19.59 -17.09 -0.78
C THR A 123 -18.76 -17.69 -1.91
N GLY A 124 -17.55 -18.19 -1.60
CA GLY A 124 -16.54 -18.57 -2.58
C GLY A 124 -15.87 -17.39 -3.29
N GLN A 125 -16.23 -16.14 -2.96
CA GLN A 125 -15.68 -14.95 -3.59
C GLN A 125 -14.64 -14.28 -2.69
N LYS A 126 -13.45 -14.01 -3.24
CA LYS A 126 -12.35 -13.40 -2.50
C LYS A 126 -12.43 -11.86 -2.56
N LEU A 127 -12.12 -11.23 -1.43
CA LEU A 127 -11.71 -9.82 -1.38
C LEU A 127 -10.25 -9.78 -0.91
N VAL A 128 -9.33 -9.57 -1.84
CA VAL A 128 -7.89 -9.58 -1.56
C VAL A 128 -7.46 -8.23 -1.00
N ILE A 129 -6.94 -8.21 0.23
CA ILE A 129 -6.25 -7.04 0.80
C ILE A 129 -4.80 -7.06 0.29
N ALA A 130 -4.51 -6.30 -0.77
CA ALA A 130 -3.26 -6.39 -1.52
C ALA A 130 -2.01 -6.08 -0.68
N ASN A 131 -2.11 -5.21 0.32
CA ASN A 131 -1.00 -4.96 1.25
C ASN A 131 -0.59 -6.24 2.00
N PHE A 132 -1.57 -7.02 2.46
CA PHE A 132 -1.32 -8.26 3.18
C PHE A 132 -0.89 -9.39 2.24
N ALA A 133 -1.50 -9.50 1.07
CA ALA A 133 -1.06 -10.42 0.02
C ALA A 133 0.43 -10.19 -0.36
N ASN A 134 0.88 -8.94 -0.38
CA ASN A 134 2.30 -8.62 -0.62
C ASN A 134 3.22 -9.09 0.51
N VAL A 135 2.76 -9.11 1.77
CA VAL A 135 3.50 -9.71 2.88
C VAL A 135 3.58 -11.23 2.73
N LEU A 136 2.47 -11.89 2.38
CA LEU A 136 2.46 -13.34 2.11
C LEU A 136 3.41 -13.70 0.96
N MET A 137 3.34 -12.98 -0.16
CA MET A 137 4.32 -13.12 -1.25
C MET A 137 5.74 -12.92 -0.75
N GLY A 138 5.92 -11.97 0.14
CA GLY A 138 7.19 -11.72 0.74
C GLY A 138 7.81 -12.84 1.55
N ILE A 139 7.00 -13.75 2.06
CA ILE A 139 7.42 -14.91 2.83
C ILE A 139 7.51 -16.13 1.92
N ALA A 140 6.47 -16.38 1.11
CA ALA A 140 6.33 -17.59 0.30
C ALA A 140 7.04 -17.53 -1.07
N GLY A 141 7.19 -16.33 -1.65
CA GLY A 141 7.74 -16.12 -2.99
C GLY A 141 8.37 -14.73 -3.11
N PRO A 142 9.47 -14.43 -2.41
CA PRO A 142 9.98 -13.08 -2.21
C PRO A 142 10.32 -12.33 -3.53
N THR A 143 10.68 -13.06 -4.59
CA THR A 143 10.94 -12.50 -5.93
C THR A 143 9.66 -12.06 -6.66
N GLY A 144 8.49 -12.56 -6.26
CA GLY A 144 7.19 -12.24 -6.84
C GLY A 144 6.47 -11.06 -6.19
N ARG A 145 7.11 -10.34 -5.25
CA ARG A 145 6.50 -9.13 -4.65
C ARG A 145 6.22 -8.08 -5.72
N LYS A 146 4.95 -7.64 -5.78
CA LYS A 146 4.48 -6.65 -6.75
C LYS A 146 4.52 -5.22 -6.18
N LEU A 147 4.32 -5.05 -4.86
CA LEU A 147 4.35 -3.72 -4.23
C LEU A 147 5.78 -3.37 -3.82
N MET A 148 6.42 -2.54 -4.65
CA MET A 148 7.83 -2.15 -4.51
C MET A 148 8.08 -1.17 -3.34
N CYS A 149 7.03 -0.70 -2.65
CA CYS A 149 7.17 0.18 -1.48
C CYS A 149 7.66 -0.57 -0.23
N ASP A 150 7.36 -1.87 -0.12
CA ASP A 150 7.55 -2.66 1.10
C ASP A 150 8.73 -3.65 0.95
N ILE A 151 9.74 -3.28 0.18
CA ILE A 151 10.96 -4.06 -0.05
C ILE A 151 12.20 -3.22 0.24
N SER A 152 13.32 -3.89 0.48
CA SER A 152 14.58 -3.25 0.86
C SER A 152 15.66 -3.52 -0.20
N PRO A 153 16.27 -2.49 -0.82
CA PRO A 153 15.85 -1.08 -0.77
C PRO A 153 14.47 -0.90 -1.42
N CYS A 154 13.74 0.18 -1.10
CA CYS A 154 12.40 0.38 -1.70
C CYS A 154 12.51 0.74 -3.19
N GLY A 155 11.41 0.62 -3.94
CA GLY A 155 11.39 0.82 -5.40
C GLY A 155 11.62 2.26 -5.85
N GLY A 156 11.56 3.24 -4.95
CA GLY A 156 11.75 4.65 -5.29
C GLY A 156 13.15 4.90 -5.85
N GLY A 157 13.21 5.51 -7.03
CA GLY A 157 14.44 5.79 -7.75
C GLY A 157 15.07 4.60 -8.48
N ARG A 158 14.53 3.37 -8.34
CA ARG A 158 15.05 2.17 -9.02
C ARG A 158 14.04 1.43 -9.89
N CYS A 159 12.79 1.31 -9.44
CA CYS A 159 11.70 0.66 -10.17
C CYS A 159 10.71 1.69 -10.71
N PHE A 160 10.61 2.84 -10.05
CA PHE A 160 9.77 3.96 -10.45
C PHE A 160 10.33 5.25 -9.85
N PHE A 161 9.90 6.38 -10.40
CA PHE A 161 10.17 7.72 -9.87
C PHE A 161 8.93 8.59 -10.04
N ALA A 162 8.89 9.73 -9.34
CA ALA A 162 7.82 10.71 -9.53
C ALA A 162 8.30 11.87 -10.40
N LEU A 163 7.39 12.33 -11.27
CA LEU A 163 7.57 13.49 -12.13
C LEU A 163 6.48 14.50 -11.79
N SER A 164 6.87 15.72 -11.42
CA SER A 164 5.92 16.82 -11.21
C SER A 164 5.51 17.45 -12.53
N ALA A 165 4.39 18.18 -12.55
CA ALA A 165 3.90 18.88 -13.73
C ALA A 165 4.88 19.94 -14.27
N LEU A 166 5.82 20.41 -13.44
CA LEU A 166 6.86 21.37 -13.82
C LEU A 166 8.17 20.70 -14.28
N GLY A 167 8.17 19.36 -14.41
CA GLY A 167 9.33 18.58 -14.84
C GLY A 167 10.24 18.13 -13.71
N GLY A 168 10.00 18.54 -12.46
CA GLY A 168 10.82 18.13 -11.31
C GLY A 168 10.74 16.63 -11.05
N VAL A 169 11.90 15.98 -10.91
CA VAL A 169 12.00 14.52 -10.76
C VAL A 169 12.42 14.16 -9.33
N PHE A 170 11.70 13.22 -8.71
CA PHE A 170 11.89 12.81 -7.30
C PHE A 170 11.95 11.27 -7.20
N PRO A 171 12.62 10.68 -6.19
CA PRO A 171 12.68 9.22 -6.04
C PRO A 171 11.31 8.55 -5.95
N CYS A 172 10.32 9.19 -5.33
CA CYS A 172 8.91 8.76 -5.36
C CYS A 172 7.97 9.92 -5.04
N SER A 173 6.66 9.69 -5.14
CA SER A 173 5.63 10.72 -4.90
C SER A 173 5.67 11.28 -3.47
N GLU A 174 6.06 10.48 -2.50
CA GLU A 174 6.17 10.90 -1.10
C GLU A 174 7.29 11.93 -0.88
N PHE A 175 8.27 12.01 -1.79
CA PHE A 175 9.38 12.98 -1.72
C PHE A 175 9.06 14.34 -2.36
N ILE A 176 7.93 14.50 -3.06
CA ILE A 176 7.58 15.77 -3.72
C ILE A 176 7.53 16.94 -2.72
N GLY A 177 7.14 16.68 -1.47
CA GLY A 177 7.10 17.67 -0.40
C GLY A 177 8.46 18.04 0.19
N PHE A 178 9.55 17.40 -0.25
CA PHE A 178 10.92 17.60 0.24
C PHE A 178 11.77 18.18 -0.89
N PRO A 179 11.91 19.52 -1.00
CA PRO A 179 12.65 20.15 -2.10
C PRO A 179 14.09 19.65 -2.23
N GLU A 180 14.72 19.26 -1.12
CA GLU A 180 16.07 18.70 -1.09
C GLU A 180 16.20 17.30 -1.71
N TYR A 181 15.06 16.67 -2.06
CA TYR A 181 14.99 15.40 -2.79
C TYR A 181 14.60 15.55 -4.26
N GLN A 182 14.53 16.78 -4.79
CA GLN A 182 14.42 16.98 -6.24
C GLN A 182 15.79 16.65 -6.87
N GLY A 183 15.85 15.58 -7.67
CA GLY A 183 17.08 15.15 -8.34
C GLY A 183 17.43 15.99 -9.57
N GLY A 184 16.45 16.67 -10.17
CA GLY A 184 16.66 17.51 -11.36
C GLY A 184 15.33 17.87 -12.02
N ASN A 185 15.39 18.33 -13.26
CA ASN A 185 14.23 18.65 -14.08
C ASN A 185 14.30 17.94 -15.45
N LEU A 186 13.31 17.11 -15.77
CA LEU A 186 13.27 16.31 -16.99
C LEU A 186 13.23 17.16 -18.29
N PHE A 187 12.85 18.45 -18.19
CA PHE A 187 12.87 19.36 -19.33
C PHE A 187 14.24 20.00 -19.57
N GLN A 188 15.19 19.84 -18.64
CA GLN A 188 16.49 20.53 -18.64
C GLN A 188 17.67 19.56 -18.56
N ASP A 189 17.50 18.47 -17.82
CA ASP A 189 18.56 17.52 -17.49
C ASP A 189 18.27 16.13 -18.07
N ASP A 190 19.34 15.38 -18.38
CA ASP A 190 19.25 13.99 -18.80
C ASP A 190 18.80 13.10 -17.63
N LEU A 191 17.83 12.22 -17.88
CA LEU A 191 17.31 11.31 -16.85
C LEU A 191 18.42 10.44 -16.24
N ASP A 192 19.36 9.96 -17.04
CA ASP A 192 20.50 9.14 -16.56
C ASP A 192 21.40 9.88 -15.58
N VAL A 193 21.45 11.22 -15.66
CA VAL A 193 22.16 12.07 -14.71
C VAL A 193 21.32 12.25 -13.45
N ILE A 194 20.03 12.55 -13.61
CA ILE A 194 19.08 12.72 -12.49
C ILE A 194 19.08 11.48 -11.58
N LEU A 195 19.02 10.27 -12.16
CA LEU A 195 18.95 9.01 -11.42
C LEU A 195 20.23 8.69 -10.62
N LYS A 196 21.35 9.38 -10.90
CA LYS A 196 22.63 9.25 -10.18
C LYS A 196 22.89 10.39 -9.20
N THR A 197 21.89 11.25 -8.97
CA THR A 197 22.03 12.34 -7.99
C THR A 197 21.88 11.83 -6.57
N ARG A 198 22.47 12.57 -5.61
CA ARG A 198 22.43 12.25 -4.18
C ARG A 198 21.02 11.85 -3.68
N PRO A 199 19.91 12.56 -4.01
CA PRO A 199 18.58 12.13 -3.57
C PRO A 199 18.18 10.72 -4.01
N PHE A 200 18.57 10.30 -5.22
CA PHE A 200 18.27 8.97 -5.74
C PHE A 200 19.20 7.93 -5.13
N GLU A 201 20.49 8.23 -5.02
CA GLU A 201 21.47 7.35 -4.36
C GLU A 201 21.07 7.07 -2.90
N GLU A 202 20.73 8.11 -2.12
CA GLU A 202 20.34 7.96 -0.71
C GLU A 202 19.15 7.00 -0.49
N ILE A 203 18.23 6.92 -1.45
CA ILE A 203 17.05 6.04 -1.37
C ILE A 203 17.36 4.65 -1.93
N THR A 204 18.08 4.58 -3.04
CA THR A 204 18.38 3.31 -3.72
C THR A 204 19.44 2.48 -2.99
N THR A 205 20.31 3.11 -2.19
CA THR A 205 21.29 2.40 -1.34
C THR A 205 20.80 2.16 0.09
N ARG A 206 19.58 2.60 0.43
CA ARG A 206 19.02 2.41 1.77
C ARG A 206 18.49 0.99 1.96
N THR A 207 19.34 0.12 2.49
CA THR A 207 18.98 -1.28 2.79
C THR A 207 18.77 -1.49 4.29
N VAL A 208 17.90 -2.44 4.64
CA VAL A 208 17.48 -2.71 6.02
C VAL A 208 18.64 -3.17 6.93
N GLU A 209 19.66 -3.80 6.35
CA GLU A 209 20.87 -4.24 7.04
C GLU A 209 21.70 -3.07 7.59
N ASN A 210 21.49 -1.86 7.08
CA ASN A 210 22.21 -0.66 7.48
C ASN A 210 21.40 0.24 8.45
N ILE A 211 20.27 -0.23 8.95
CA ILE A 211 19.36 0.55 9.79
C ILE A 211 19.22 -0.13 11.14
N GLU A 212 19.72 0.46 12.22
CA GLU A 212 19.48 -0.06 13.57
C GLU A 212 18.16 0.47 14.15
N PRO A 213 17.40 -0.34 14.92
CA PRO A 213 17.59 -1.77 15.24
C PRO A 213 17.13 -2.75 14.13
N CYS A 214 16.65 -2.27 12.98
CA CYS A 214 16.05 -3.09 11.93
C CYS A 214 16.99 -4.15 11.35
N ALA A 215 18.30 -3.91 11.32
CA ALA A 215 19.33 -4.84 10.86
C ALA A 215 19.27 -6.19 11.60
N ASN A 216 18.89 -6.14 12.88
CA ASN A 216 18.80 -7.31 13.77
C ASN A 216 17.36 -7.82 13.94
N CYS A 217 16.38 -7.25 13.24
CA CYS A 217 14.98 -7.61 13.38
C CYS A 217 14.62 -8.91 12.63
N ALA A 218 13.83 -9.78 13.27
CA ALA A 218 13.44 -11.08 12.71
C ALA A 218 12.62 -10.98 11.41
N ILE A 219 11.89 -9.88 11.22
CA ILE A 219 11.02 -9.65 10.06
C ILE A 219 11.65 -8.74 9.01
N ARG A 220 12.93 -8.38 9.14
CA ARG A 220 13.55 -7.27 8.38
C ARG A 220 13.38 -7.37 6.86
N HIS A 221 13.50 -8.58 6.29
CA HIS A 221 13.32 -8.81 4.86
C HIS A 221 11.85 -8.91 4.46
N PHE A 222 10.94 -9.14 5.42
CA PHE A 222 9.51 -9.18 5.17
C PHE A 222 8.87 -7.79 5.23
N CYS A 223 9.25 -6.99 6.22
CA CYS A 223 8.83 -5.61 6.41
C CYS A 223 9.56 -4.64 5.45
N GLY A 224 10.83 -4.89 5.16
CA GLY A 224 11.58 -4.15 4.13
C GLY A 224 12.03 -2.74 4.51
N ALA A 225 11.98 -2.36 5.79
CA ALA A 225 12.27 -1.00 6.28
C ALA A 225 11.47 0.08 5.49
N PRO A 226 10.16 0.20 5.75
CA PRO A 226 9.20 0.84 4.85
C PRO A 226 9.44 2.35 4.70
N CYS A 227 8.59 3.00 3.90
CA CYS A 227 8.68 4.38 3.40
C CYS A 227 9.76 5.30 4.03
N PRO A 228 10.88 5.56 3.33
CA PRO A 228 11.94 6.44 3.84
C PRO A 228 11.50 7.90 4.01
N ALA A 229 10.57 8.40 3.19
CA ALA A 229 10.03 9.76 3.32
C ALA A 229 9.26 9.94 4.63
N GLU A 230 8.47 8.93 5.03
CA GLU A 230 7.74 8.95 6.31
C GLU A 230 8.71 8.99 7.50
N ILE A 231 9.76 8.17 7.45
CA ILE A 231 10.79 8.09 8.49
C ILE A 231 11.57 9.40 8.59
N LYS A 232 11.91 10.01 7.45
CA LYS A 232 12.55 11.33 7.39
C LYS A 232 11.70 12.39 8.07
N MET A 233 10.38 12.38 7.83
CA MET A 233 9.47 13.36 8.45
C MET A 233 9.29 13.17 9.95
N PHE A 234 9.39 11.94 10.45
CA PHE A 234 9.26 11.65 11.89
C PHE A 234 10.55 11.84 12.68
N SER A 235 11.67 11.36 12.14
CA SER A 235 12.93 11.21 12.86
C SER A 235 14.01 12.20 12.42
N GLY A 236 13.79 12.93 11.31
CA GLY A 236 14.80 13.79 10.71
C GLY A 236 15.90 13.04 9.96
N THR A 237 15.90 11.70 9.97
CA THR A 237 16.84 10.83 9.26
C THR A 237 16.10 9.83 8.38
N LEU A 238 16.76 9.28 7.36
CA LEU A 238 16.23 8.15 6.59
C LEU A 238 16.37 6.83 7.36
N ASN A 239 17.33 6.74 8.28
CA ASN A 239 17.76 5.48 8.90
C ASN A 239 17.25 5.39 10.34
N ALA A 240 15.95 5.12 10.48
CA ALA A 240 15.31 4.83 11.74
C ALA A 240 14.12 3.87 11.52
N PRO A 241 13.59 3.24 12.57
CA PRO A 241 12.36 2.45 12.47
C PRO A 241 11.16 3.25 11.97
N SER A 242 10.23 2.55 11.35
CA SER A 242 8.95 3.14 10.94
C SER A 242 8.10 3.53 12.16
N PRO A 243 7.32 4.62 12.06
CA PRO A 243 6.30 4.94 13.07
C PRO A 243 5.18 3.87 13.15
N TYR A 244 5.13 2.94 12.19
CA TYR A 244 4.24 1.78 12.16
C TYR A 244 4.94 0.44 12.45
N CYS A 245 6.13 0.45 13.08
CA CYS A 245 6.96 -0.75 13.26
C CYS A 245 6.20 -1.94 13.91
N GLU A 246 5.50 -1.69 15.02
CA GLU A 246 4.73 -2.72 15.74
C GLU A 246 3.58 -3.27 14.87
N PHE A 247 2.93 -2.42 14.07
CA PHE A 247 1.89 -2.87 13.13
C PHE A 247 2.47 -3.82 12.07
N TYR A 248 3.62 -3.49 11.49
CA TYR A 248 4.27 -4.38 10.51
C TYR A 248 4.72 -5.71 11.13
N GLU A 249 5.18 -5.68 12.39
CA GLU A 249 5.52 -6.90 13.12
C GLU A 249 4.33 -7.81 13.32
N GLU A 250 3.20 -7.27 13.77
CA GLU A 250 1.99 -8.06 13.95
C GLU A 250 1.39 -8.54 12.62
N GLN A 251 1.50 -7.75 11.55
CA GLN A 251 1.08 -8.17 10.21
C GLN A 251 1.90 -9.38 9.70
N VAL A 252 3.22 -9.38 9.90
CA VAL A 252 4.08 -10.52 9.56
C VAL A 252 3.79 -11.73 10.46
N ARG A 253 3.57 -11.53 11.76
CA ARG A 253 3.15 -12.61 12.68
C ARG A 253 1.82 -13.23 12.25
N TYR A 254 0.85 -12.41 11.83
CA TYR A 254 -0.42 -12.88 11.29
C TYR A 254 -0.20 -13.68 10.00
N ALA A 255 0.65 -13.22 9.08
CA ALA A 255 1.00 -13.94 7.86
C ALA A 255 1.61 -15.32 8.14
N PHE A 256 2.52 -15.44 9.11
CA PHE A 256 3.04 -16.75 9.52
C PHE A 256 1.98 -17.68 10.11
N ARG A 257 0.97 -17.16 10.83
CA ARG A 257 -0.16 -17.98 11.30
C ARG A 257 -1.00 -18.49 10.14
N VAL A 258 -1.30 -17.64 9.15
CA VAL A 258 -2.04 -18.02 7.93
C VAL A 258 -1.31 -19.14 7.17
N ILE A 259 0.00 -18.96 6.93
CA ILE A 259 0.83 -19.96 6.24
C ILE A 259 0.91 -21.25 7.06
N GLY A 260 1.11 -21.16 8.38
CA GLY A 260 1.16 -22.33 9.26
C GLY A 260 -0.14 -23.13 9.31
N GLN A 261 -1.26 -22.52 8.90
CA GLN A 261 -2.57 -23.17 8.78
C GLN A 261 -2.89 -23.63 7.34
N GLY A 262 -2.01 -23.36 6.37
CA GLY A 262 -2.24 -23.66 4.95
C GLY A 262 -3.38 -22.83 4.34
N LEU A 263 -3.59 -21.60 4.83
CA LEU A 263 -4.70 -20.73 4.43
C LEU A 263 -4.28 -19.62 3.46
N GLU A 264 -3.02 -19.58 3.00
CA GLU A 264 -2.50 -18.48 2.18
C GLU A 264 -3.28 -18.26 0.88
N ASP A 265 -3.78 -19.33 0.24
CA ASP A 265 -4.53 -19.23 -1.01
C ASP A 265 -5.85 -18.44 -0.85
N ALA A 266 -6.41 -18.38 0.36
CA ALA A 266 -7.63 -17.61 0.63
C ALA A 266 -7.39 -16.08 0.64
N TYR A 267 -6.14 -15.65 0.88
CA TYR A 267 -5.74 -14.24 0.95
C TYR A 267 -5.00 -13.75 -0.30
N MET A 268 -4.77 -14.65 -1.25
CA MET A 268 -4.03 -14.41 -2.48
C MET A 268 -4.97 -14.38 -3.70
N TRP A 269 -4.54 -13.70 -4.77
CA TRP A 269 -5.28 -13.71 -6.03
C TRP A 269 -5.30 -15.11 -6.64
N ASP A 270 -6.32 -15.38 -7.45
CA ASP A 270 -6.43 -16.66 -8.13
C ASP A 270 -5.27 -16.85 -9.12
N GLY A 271 -4.67 -18.04 -9.13
CA GLY A 271 -3.53 -18.36 -9.99
C GLY A 271 -2.20 -17.76 -9.53
N TRP A 272 -2.07 -17.21 -8.32
CA TRP A 272 -0.83 -16.57 -7.87
C TRP A 272 0.42 -17.46 -7.92
N ARG A 273 0.24 -18.80 -7.85
CA ARG A 273 1.33 -19.77 -7.94
C ARG A 273 1.85 -19.95 -9.37
N GLU A 274 1.06 -19.63 -10.39
CA GLU A 274 1.46 -19.71 -11.81
C GLU A 274 2.59 -18.71 -12.14
N ASP A 275 2.66 -17.60 -11.39
CA ASP A 275 3.69 -16.56 -11.49
C ASP A 275 4.96 -16.92 -10.68
N THR A 276 5.03 -18.10 -10.05
CA THR A 276 6.13 -18.48 -9.13
C THR A 276 6.70 -19.86 -9.44
N GLU A 277 8.00 -20.05 -9.18
CA GLU A 277 8.68 -21.34 -9.25
C GLU A 277 9.09 -21.81 -7.86
N GLU A 278 8.81 -23.08 -7.54
CA GLU A 278 9.26 -23.69 -6.29
C GLU A 278 10.77 -23.94 -6.38
N THR A 279 11.55 -23.15 -5.63
CA THR A 279 13.02 -23.22 -5.65
C THR A 279 13.61 -24.11 -4.56
N PHE A 280 12.86 -24.39 -3.49
CA PHE A 280 13.25 -25.31 -2.42
C PHE A 280 12.01 -25.86 -1.69
N ASN A 281 12.10 -27.11 -1.26
CA ASN A 281 11.09 -27.79 -0.45
C ASN A 281 11.76 -28.32 0.82
N LEU A 282 11.15 -28.12 1.99
CA LEU A 282 11.69 -28.57 3.29
C LEU A 282 11.11 -29.91 3.76
N ASN A 283 10.31 -30.59 2.92
CA ASN A 283 9.74 -31.92 3.18
C ASN A 283 10.81 -33.01 3.41
#